data_AF-A0A914D2M2-F1
#
_entry.id   AF-A0A914D2M2-F1
#
_cell.length_a   1.000
_cell.length_b   1.000
_cell.length_c   1.000
_cell.angle_alpha   90.00
_cell.angle_beta   90.00
_cell.angle_gamma   90.00
#
_symmetry.space_group_name_H-M   'P 1'
#
loop_
_entity.id
_entity.type
_entity.pdbx_description
1 polymer ?
#
loop_
_entity_poly.entity_id
_entity_poly.type
_entity_poly.pdbx_seq_one_letter_code
_entity_poly.pdbx_strand_id
1 'polypeptide(L)'
;MYFEQPDAAGHNAGPNSDAVDSALIYVDAMINYLAHRLDQKGYLGCMQKLKKSHFMAIEEYININDSNVEVFGGAIGNIHFPNKTGLNLTSKMEKFARKNGDTFRAYTKETMPKRYHYANNRRIGDIIIDAVGGTEIFKTKAELNASTMEGDHGFDNRLPSMRAIFGAYGPSVKENFTIPPFQNIELYNLFTDLMGLTNFAPNNGTRGLLNSILRKPKDYEETLLKELPDCIDMSEPSKILTKCGDGCQFENMP
;
A
#
# COMPACT_ATOMS: atom_id res chain seq x y z
N MET A 1 21.22 3.48 -6.35
CA MET A 1 21.15 3.18 -7.79
C MET A 1 19.69 2.90 -8.12
N TYR A 2 19.25 3.23 -9.33
CA TYR A 2 17.89 3.06 -9.83
C TYR A 2 17.97 2.69 -11.32
N PHE A 3 16.95 2.01 -11.84
CA PHE A 3 16.81 1.67 -13.25
C PHE A 3 15.33 1.82 -13.65
N GLU A 4 15.08 2.34 -14.85
CA GLU A 4 13.75 2.57 -15.45
C GLU A 4 13.16 1.30 -16.09
N GLN A 5 13.87 0.18 -15.99
CA GLN A 5 13.50 -1.12 -16.57
C GLN A 5 13.40 -2.17 -15.45
N PRO A 6 12.56 -3.21 -15.60
CA PRO A 6 11.73 -3.55 -16.78
C PRO A 6 10.43 -2.75 -16.91
N ASP A 7 10.20 -1.76 -16.04
CA ASP A 7 8.96 -0.99 -15.95
C ASP A 7 8.54 -0.34 -17.28
N ALA A 8 9.44 0.42 -17.92
CA ALA A 8 9.14 1.07 -19.20
C ALA A 8 8.81 0.06 -20.33
N ALA A 9 9.39 -1.15 -20.33
CA ALA A 9 8.96 -2.21 -21.24
C ALA A 9 7.58 -2.79 -20.86
N GLY A 10 7.31 -2.95 -19.56
CA GLY A 10 6.05 -3.46 -19.02
C GLY A 10 4.83 -2.58 -19.33
N HIS A 11 4.98 -1.26 -19.27
CA HIS A 11 3.93 -0.33 -19.70
C HIS A 11 3.63 -0.42 -21.21
N ASN A 12 4.69 -0.46 -22.04
CA ASN A 12 4.57 -0.37 -23.50
C ASN A 12 4.08 -1.66 -24.17
N ALA A 13 4.53 -2.83 -23.72
CA ALA A 13 4.24 -4.12 -24.37
C ALA A 13 3.57 -5.14 -23.43
N GLY A 14 3.18 -4.70 -22.22
CA GLY A 14 2.71 -5.60 -21.19
C GLY A 14 3.84 -6.47 -20.62
N PRO A 15 3.57 -7.25 -19.56
CA PRO A 15 4.59 -8.00 -18.84
C PRO A 15 5.11 -9.25 -19.57
N ASN A 16 4.32 -9.75 -20.52
CA ASN A 16 4.38 -11.09 -21.08
C ASN A 16 4.78 -10.92 -22.55
N SER A 17 5.88 -10.22 -22.75
CA SER A 17 6.37 -9.78 -24.04
C SER A 17 7.88 -9.96 -24.09
N ASP A 18 8.39 -10.26 -25.28
CA ASP A 18 9.83 -10.37 -25.55
C ASP A 18 10.56 -9.05 -25.23
N ALA A 19 9.84 -7.92 -25.24
CA ALA A 19 10.34 -6.62 -24.81
C ALA A 19 10.63 -6.56 -23.30
N VAL A 20 9.75 -7.10 -22.46
CA VAL A 20 10.01 -7.22 -21.01
C VAL A 20 11.08 -8.24 -20.72
N ASP A 21 11.11 -9.38 -21.42
CA ASP A 21 12.17 -10.37 -21.21
C ASP A 21 13.54 -9.86 -21.71
N SER A 22 13.58 -9.07 -22.80
CA SER A 22 14.79 -8.34 -23.22
C SER A 22 15.20 -7.25 -22.24
N ALA A 23 14.24 -6.52 -21.65
CA ALA A 23 14.51 -5.52 -20.62
C ALA A 23 15.00 -6.16 -19.31
N LEU A 24 14.48 -7.34 -18.96
CA LEU A 24 14.99 -8.16 -17.86
C LEU A 24 16.41 -8.66 -18.14
N ILE A 25 16.73 -9.09 -19.37
CA ILE A 25 18.11 -9.45 -19.77
C ILE A 25 19.03 -8.24 -19.73
N TYR A 26 18.57 -7.05 -20.11
CA TYR A 26 19.36 -5.81 -20.03
C TYR A 26 19.59 -5.37 -18.58
N VAL A 27 18.56 -5.41 -17.72
CA VAL A 27 18.67 -5.12 -16.29
C VAL A 27 19.50 -6.18 -15.59
N ASP A 28 19.38 -7.46 -15.96
CA ASP A 28 20.28 -8.52 -15.52
C ASP A 28 21.70 -8.22 -15.98
N ALA A 29 21.96 -7.80 -17.22
CA ALA A 29 23.30 -7.41 -17.67
C ALA A 29 23.88 -6.19 -16.92
N MET A 30 23.06 -5.22 -16.50
CA MET A 30 23.49 -4.08 -15.67
C MET A 30 23.70 -4.48 -14.21
N ILE A 31 22.78 -5.27 -13.65
CA ILE A 31 22.90 -5.86 -12.32
C ILE A 31 24.10 -6.78 -12.29
N ASN A 32 24.38 -7.55 -13.34
CA ASN A 32 25.54 -8.42 -13.52
C ASN A 32 26.82 -7.61 -13.78
N TYR A 33 26.78 -6.46 -14.44
CA TYR A 33 27.97 -5.59 -14.48
C TYR A 33 28.34 -5.09 -13.06
N LEU A 34 27.37 -4.71 -12.23
CA LEU A 34 27.61 -4.36 -10.83
C LEU A 34 27.93 -5.60 -9.98
N ALA A 35 27.16 -6.67 -10.14
CA ALA A 35 27.20 -7.88 -9.35
C ALA A 35 28.47 -8.65 -9.68
N HIS A 36 28.90 -8.81 -10.92
CA HIS A 36 30.19 -9.43 -11.27
C HIS A 36 31.39 -8.70 -10.63
N ARG A 37 31.30 -7.37 -10.50
CA ARG A 37 32.26 -6.55 -9.73
C ARG A 37 32.12 -6.69 -8.20
N LEU A 38 31.05 -7.32 -7.72
CA LEU A 38 30.80 -7.79 -6.36
C LEU A 38 30.85 -9.35 -6.24
N ASP A 39 31.03 -10.09 -7.34
CA ASP A 39 30.92 -11.56 -7.50
C ASP A 39 32.29 -12.22 -7.45
N GLN A 40 33.31 -11.41 -7.76
CA GLN A 40 34.61 -11.44 -7.08
C GLN A 40 34.49 -11.41 -5.52
N LYS A 41 33.26 -11.34 -4.96
CA LYS A 41 32.89 -11.77 -3.60
C LYS A 41 31.69 -12.77 -3.56
N GLY A 42 30.57 -12.58 -4.29
CA GLY A 42 29.69 -13.68 -4.78
C GLY A 42 28.16 -13.71 -4.48
N TYR A 43 27.25 -13.06 -5.23
CA TYR A 43 25.75 -13.22 -5.13
C TYR A 43 24.90 -12.57 -6.29
N LEU A 44 23.69 -13.10 -6.65
CA LEU A 44 22.35 -12.40 -6.84
C LEU A 44 21.20 -13.23 -7.53
N GLY A 45 19.98 -12.67 -7.73
CA GLY A 45 18.75 -13.32 -8.31
C GLY A 45 17.51 -12.38 -8.61
N CYS A 46 16.38 -12.89 -9.19
CA CYS A 46 15.34 -12.10 -9.93
C CYS A 46 13.81 -12.47 -9.70
N MET A 47 12.80 -11.72 -10.25
CA MET A 47 11.32 -11.97 -10.17
C MET A 47 10.42 -11.57 -11.41
N GLN A 48 9.13 -11.16 -11.24
CA GLN A 48 7.96 -11.52 -12.12
C GLN A 48 6.86 -10.42 -12.42
N LYS A 49 5.63 -10.81 -12.86
CA LYS A 49 4.82 -10.18 -13.97
C LYS A 49 3.27 -9.98 -13.74
N LEU A 50 2.57 -9.04 -14.46
CA LEU A 50 1.06 -8.90 -14.55
C LEU A 50 0.52 -8.09 -15.77
N LYS A 51 -0.54 -8.53 -16.47
CA LYS A 51 -1.10 -7.93 -17.72
C LYS A 51 -2.50 -7.33 -17.55
N LYS A 52 -2.82 -6.26 -18.31
CA LYS A 52 -4.17 -5.65 -18.36
C LYS A 52 -5.24 -6.52 -19.03
N SER A 53 -6.49 -6.26 -18.68
CA SER A 53 -7.67 -6.98 -19.22
C SER A 53 -8.99 -6.19 -19.18
N HIS A 54 -9.11 -5.17 -18.34
CA HIS A 54 -10.36 -4.43 -18.11
C HIS A 54 -10.13 -2.91 -18.04
N PHE A 55 -11.20 -2.11 -18.12
CA PHE A 55 -11.11 -0.65 -18.17
C PHE A 55 -12.35 0.04 -17.57
N MET A 56 -12.20 1.29 -17.10
CA MET A 56 -13.32 2.18 -16.78
C MET A 56 -13.01 3.66 -17.10
N ALA A 57 -14.03 4.49 -17.28
CA ALA A 57 -13.91 5.95 -17.43
C ALA A 57 -14.74 6.68 -16.36
N ILE A 58 -14.14 7.63 -15.63
CA ILE A 58 -14.77 8.33 -14.50
C ILE A 58 -15.93 9.24 -14.94
N GLU A 59 -15.91 9.75 -16.18
CA GLU A 59 -17.02 10.55 -16.75
C GLU A 59 -18.38 9.82 -16.79
N GLU A 60 -18.43 8.48 -16.73
CA GLU A 60 -19.70 7.76 -16.59
C GLU A 60 -20.38 7.97 -15.22
N TYR A 61 -19.61 8.40 -14.21
CA TYR A 61 -20.04 8.47 -12.82
C TYR A 61 -20.14 9.92 -12.32
N ILE A 62 -19.17 10.77 -12.69
CA ILE A 62 -19.11 12.18 -12.27
C ILE A 62 -18.97 13.08 -13.49
N ASN A 63 -19.68 14.22 -13.47
CA ASN A 63 -19.47 15.28 -14.46
C ASN A 63 -18.06 15.87 -14.29
N ILE A 64 -17.12 15.45 -15.13
CA ILE A 64 -15.73 15.92 -15.15
C ILE A 64 -15.55 17.35 -15.72
N ASN A 65 -16.64 17.94 -16.25
CA ASN A 65 -16.68 19.33 -16.73
C ASN A 65 -17.21 20.30 -15.66
N ASP A 66 -17.53 19.80 -14.46
CA ASP A 66 -17.75 20.60 -13.25
C ASP A 66 -16.41 21.21 -12.83
N SER A 67 -16.30 22.54 -12.78
CA SER A 67 -15.06 23.23 -12.41
C SER A 67 -14.64 23.00 -10.95
N ASN A 68 -15.49 22.39 -10.14
CA ASN A 68 -15.19 21.90 -8.80
C ASN A 68 -14.84 20.40 -8.76
N VAL A 69 -14.38 19.81 -9.87
CA VAL A 69 -14.00 18.39 -9.96
C VAL A 69 -12.63 18.26 -10.63
N GLU A 70 -11.65 17.77 -9.86
CA GLU A 70 -10.35 17.33 -10.37
C GLU A 70 -10.29 15.80 -10.32
N VAL A 71 -9.74 15.16 -11.36
CA VAL A 71 -9.70 13.70 -11.52
C VAL A 71 -8.33 13.27 -12.02
N PHE A 72 -7.76 12.27 -11.35
CA PHE A 72 -6.54 11.57 -11.71
C PHE A 72 -6.86 10.07 -11.90
N GLY A 73 -6.35 9.48 -12.97
CA GLY A 73 -6.52 8.07 -13.35
C GLY A 73 -5.33 7.18 -12.97
N GLY A 74 -5.23 5.99 -13.58
CA GLY A 74 -4.24 4.95 -13.28
C GLY A 74 -4.86 3.69 -12.68
N ALA A 75 -4.04 2.77 -12.17
CA ALA A 75 -4.46 1.67 -11.28
C ALA A 75 -5.13 2.15 -9.96
N ILE A 76 -4.99 3.42 -9.59
CA ILE A 76 -5.70 4.03 -8.45
C ILE A 76 -6.21 5.44 -8.79
N GLY A 77 -7.53 5.55 -8.96
CA GLY A 77 -8.18 6.81 -9.28
C GLY A 77 -8.35 7.71 -8.05
N ASN A 78 -8.10 9.00 -8.19
CA ASN A 78 -8.35 10.00 -7.15
C ASN A 78 -9.25 11.11 -7.70
N ILE A 79 -10.34 11.41 -6.98
CA ILE A 79 -11.29 12.47 -7.33
C ILE A 79 -11.32 13.49 -6.19
N HIS A 80 -11.07 14.76 -6.53
CA HIS A 80 -11.03 15.87 -5.58
C HIS A 80 -12.13 16.88 -5.90
N PHE A 81 -12.71 17.45 -4.84
CA PHE A 81 -13.61 18.60 -4.91
C PHE A 81 -12.95 19.79 -4.20
N PRO A 82 -12.28 20.73 -4.89
CA PRO A 82 -11.53 21.80 -4.24
C PRO A 82 -12.37 22.65 -3.26
N ASN A 83 -13.60 22.98 -3.63
CA ASN A 83 -14.59 23.62 -2.77
C ASN A 83 -15.51 22.55 -2.14
N LYS A 84 -15.59 22.54 -0.79
CA LYS A 84 -16.42 21.62 -0.01
C LYS A 84 -17.83 22.16 0.28
N THR A 85 -18.13 23.41 -0.06
CA THR A 85 -19.39 24.07 0.29
C THR A 85 -20.56 23.35 -0.38
N GLY A 86 -21.47 22.78 0.44
CA GLY A 86 -22.61 21.99 -0.06
C GLY A 86 -22.25 20.61 -0.63
N LEU A 87 -21.03 20.11 -0.43
CA LEU A 87 -20.59 18.81 -0.96
C LEU A 87 -21.26 17.63 -0.23
N ASN A 88 -22.35 17.11 -0.81
CA ASN A 88 -22.89 15.81 -0.41
C ASN A 88 -22.05 14.68 -1.02
N LEU A 89 -21.02 14.23 -0.28
CA LEU A 89 -20.12 13.16 -0.72
C LEU A 89 -20.84 11.81 -0.87
N THR A 90 -21.82 11.51 0.00
CA THR A 90 -22.63 10.28 -0.05
C THR A 90 -23.36 10.13 -1.39
N SER A 91 -24.02 11.19 -1.86
CA SER A 91 -24.73 11.16 -3.15
C SER A 91 -23.79 11.09 -4.37
N LYS A 92 -22.53 11.56 -4.24
CA LYS A 92 -21.49 11.30 -5.25
C LYS A 92 -21.07 9.82 -5.22
N MET A 93 -20.95 9.20 -4.03
CA MET A 93 -20.59 7.79 -3.83
C MET A 93 -21.66 6.78 -4.31
N GLU A 94 -22.95 7.09 -4.17
CA GLU A 94 -24.09 6.29 -4.65
C GLU A 94 -24.06 5.97 -6.16
N LYS A 95 -23.29 6.73 -6.94
CA LYS A 95 -23.09 6.49 -8.37
C LYS A 95 -22.10 5.37 -8.64
N PHE A 96 -21.04 5.28 -7.83
CA PHE A 96 -20.05 4.22 -7.89
C PHE A 96 -20.55 2.92 -7.26
N ALA A 97 -21.33 3.00 -6.18
CA ALA A 97 -21.83 1.85 -5.43
C ALA A 97 -22.56 0.80 -6.31
N ARG A 98 -23.22 1.23 -7.39
CA ARG A 98 -23.97 0.37 -8.33
C ARG A 98 -23.12 -0.43 -9.33
N LYS A 99 -21.80 -0.17 -9.42
CA LYS A 99 -20.82 -0.93 -10.22
C LYS A 99 -19.57 -1.31 -9.40
N ASN A 100 -19.66 -1.23 -8.07
CA ASN A 100 -18.59 -1.59 -7.14
C ASN A 100 -18.47 -3.12 -7.03
N GLY A 101 -17.29 -3.69 -7.27
CA GLY A 101 -17.06 -5.12 -7.19
C GLY A 101 -16.02 -5.61 -8.19
N ASP A 102 -16.46 -5.84 -9.44
CA ASP A 102 -15.73 -6.63 -10.44
C ASP A 102 -14.58 -5.87 -11.11
N THR A 103 -14.78 -4.57 -11.39
CA THR A 103 -13.78 -3.70 -12.06
C THR A 103 -13.05 -2.76 -11.09
N PHE A 104 -13.74 -2.26 -10.06
CA PHE A 104 -13.16 -1.31 -9.10
C PHE A 104 -13.92 -1.32 -7.77
N ARG A 105 -13.33 -0.70 -6.75
CA ARG A 105 -13.97 -0.38 -5.47
C ARG A 105 -13.82 1.11 -5.17
N ALA A 106 -14.91 1.75 -4.78
CA ALA A 106 -14.90 3.17 -4.42
C ALA A 106 -14.93 3.34 -2.89
N TYR A 107 -14.06 4.19 -2.36
CA TYR A 107 -13.98 4.52 -0.95
C TYR A 107 -13.96 6.04 -0.72
N THR A 108 -14.45 6.46 0.44
CA THR A 108 -14.08 7.74 1.07
C THR A 108 -12.82 7.55 1.91
N LYS A 109 -12.15 8.63 2.30
CA LYS A 109 -10.99 8.58 3.25
C LYS A 109 -11.32 7.86 4.57
N GLU A 110 -12.56 7.93 5.01
CA GLU A 110 -13.04 7.28 6.23
C GLU A 110 -13.21 5.76 6.05
N THR A 111 -13.75 5.35 4.90
CA THR A 111 -14.07 3.95 4.57
C THR A 111 -12.92 3.17 3.93
N MET A 112 -11.88 3.84 3.46
CA MET A 112 -10.67 3.22 2.90
C MET A 112 -10.07 2.18 3.88
N PRO A 113 -9.79 0.94 3.45
CA PRO A 113 -9.30 -0.12 4.34
C PRO A 113 -8.01 0.29 5.05
N LYS A 114 -8.04 0.29 6.41
CA LYS A 114 -6.98 0.92 7.23
C LYS A 114 -5.56 0.39 6.94
N ARG A 115 -5.43 -0.88 6.53
CA ARG A 115 -4.17 -1.52 6.09
C ARG A 115 -3.40 -0.77 4.99
N TYR A 116 -4.06 0.08 4.20
CA TYR A 116 -3.41 0.89 3.18
C TYR A 116 -2.74 2.14 3.76
N HIS A 117 -3.17 2.61 4.93
CA HIS A 117 -2.85 3.91 5.54
C HIS A 117 -3.10 5.15 4.63
N TYR A 118 -3.73 4.93 3.46
CA TYR A 118 -3.96 5.90 2.40
C TYR A 118 -5.25 6.71 2.63
N ALA A 119 -5.24 7.56 3.65
CA ALA A 119 -6.36 8.44 3.97
C ALA A 119 -5.94 9.79 4.57
N ASN A 120 -4.96 9.78 5.48
CA ASN A 120 -4.60 10.96 6.28
C ASN A 120 -3.70 11.96 5.53
N ASN A 121 -4.16 12.46 4.39
CA ASN A 121 -3.49 13.56 3.67
C ASN A 121 -4.47 14.40 2.85
N ARG A 122 -4.16 15.69 2.67
CA ARG A 122 -4.91 16.59 1.76
C ARG A 122 -4.70 16.28 0.28
N ARG A 123 -3.58 15.64 -0.08
CA ARG A 123 -3.22 15.22 -1.46
C ARG A 123 -3.92 13.92 -1.92
N ILE A 124 -4.62 13.22 -1.02
CA ILE A 124 -5.43 12.05 -1.37
C ILE A 124 -6.84 12.53 -1.78
N GLY A 125 -7.48 11.88 -2.74
CA GLY A 125 -8.82 12.19 -3.22
C GLY A 125 -9.89 12.09 -2.14
N ASP A 126 -10.98 12.84 -2.29
CA ASP A 126 -12.16 12.73 -1.43
C ASP A 126 -12.92 11.42 -1.71
N ILE A 127 -12.92 11.00 -2.98
CA ILE A 127 -13.25 9.66 -3.43
C ILE A 127 -11.97 9.02 -4.00
N ILE A 128 -11.70 7.79 -3.58
CA ILE A 128 -10.59 6.95 -3.99
C ILE A 128 -11.18 5.75 -4.74
N ILE A 129 -10.65 5.44 -5.93
CA ILE A 129 -11.09 4.32 -6.76
C ILE A 129 -9.94 3.28 -6.82
N ASP A 130 -10.07 2.21 -6.05
CA ASP A 130 -9.16 1.06 -5.96
C ASP A 130 -9.51 0.07 -7.09
N ALA A 131 -8.73 0.05 -8.17
CA ALA A 131 -9.01 -0.79 -9.33
C ALA A 131 -8.80 -2.28 -9.02
N VAL A 132 -9.62 -3.15 -9.61
CA VAL A 132 -9.34 -4.59 -9.60
C VAL A 132 -8.17 -4.86 -10.53
N GLY A 133 -7.19 -5.65 -10.07
CA GLY A 133 -5.91 -5.86 -10.76
C GLY A 133 -6.04 -6.18 -12.25
N GLY A 134 -5.44 -5.33 -13.09
CA GLY A 134 -5.58 -5.39 -14.55
C GLY A 134 -6.69 -4.50 -15.13
N THR A 135 -7.35 -3.68 -14.31
CA THR A 135 -8.32 -2.65 -14.73
C THR A 135 -7.69 -1.26 -14.76
N GLU A 136 -7.69 -0.56 -15.90
CA GLU A 136 -7.21 0.83 -15.98
C GLU A 136 -8.35 1.85 -15.72
N ILE A 137 -8.06 2.95 -15.02
CA ILE A 137 -9.02 4.02 -14.74
C ILE A 137 -8.65 5.27 -15.54
N PHE A 138 -9.49 5.65 -16.51
CA PHE A 138 -9.37 6.89 -17.28
C PHE A 138 -10.29 8.00 -16.74
N LYS A 139 -9.98 9.26 -17.03
CA LYS A 139 -10.91 10.37 -16.79
C LYS A 139 -12.01 10.39 -17.86
N THR A 140 -11.64 10.24 -19.14
CA THR A 140 -12.56 10.26 -20.29
C THR A 140 -12.59 8.97 -21.10
N LYS A 141 -13.65 8.75 -21.89
CA LYS A 141 -13.68 7.71 -22.94
C LYS A 141 -12.74 8.03 -24.11
N ALA A 142 -12.41 9.30 -24.32
CA ALA A 142 -11.42 9.70 -25.33
C ALA A 142 -10.02 9.20 -24.97
N GLU A 143 -9.59 9.35 -23.71
CA GLU A 143 -8.35 8.77 -23.19
C GLU A 143 -8.34 7.24 -23.26
N LEU A 144 -9.44 6.59 -22.84
CA LEU A 144 -9.61 5.14 -22.93
C LEU A 144 -9.39 4.64 -24.37
N ASN A 145 -10.09 5.24 -25.34
CA ASN A 145 -10.01 4.84 -26.74
C ASN A 145 -8.66 5.19 -27.40
N ALA A 146 -7.89 6.11 -26.83
CA ALA A 146 -6.57 6.51 -27.31
C ALA A 146 -5.42 5.77 -26.59
N SER A 147 -5.71 4.95 -25.57
CA SER A 147 -4.67 4.31 -24.76
C SER A 147 -4.06 3.10 -25.45
N THR A 148 -2.72 3.07 -25.48
CA THR A 148 -1.92 1.95 -26.00
C THR A 148 -1.15 1.21 -24.90
N MET A 149 -1.42 1.48 -23.61
CA MET A 149 -0.66 0.89 -22.49
C MET A 149 -1.15 -0.52 -22.15
N GLU A 150 -0.32 -1.54 -22.37
CA GLU A 150 -0.63 -2.95 -22.08
C GLU A 150 -0.32 -3.41 -20.63
N GLY A 151 0.43 -2.61 -19.87
CA GLY A 151 0.69 -2.79 -18.43
C GLY A 151 0.47 -1.52 -17.61
N ASP A 152 0.25 -1.69 -16.30
CA ASP A 152 0.29 -0.64 -15.26
C ASP A 152 0.48 -1.30 -13.87
N HIS A 153 0.81 -0.51 -12.86
CA HIS A 153 1.07 -0.90 -11.48
C HIS A 153 0.46 0.10 -10.46
N GLY A 154 0.28 -0.32 -9.21
CA GLY A 154 -0.32 0.52 -8.15
C GLY A 154 -1.66 0.03 -7.61
N PHE A 155 -2.12 -1.13 -8.09
CA PHE A 155 -3.22 -1.91 -7.51
C PHE A 155 -2.93 -2.35 -6.06
N ASP A 156 -3.91 -2.99 -5.42
CA ASP A 156 -3.78 -3.61 -4.10
C ASP A 156 -2.43 -4.36 -3.90
N ASN A 157 -1.60 -3.85 -2.98
CA ASN A 157 -0.29 -4.38 -2.63
C ASN A 157 -0.28 -5.83 -2.10
N ARG A 158 -1.45 -6.43 -1.82
CA ARG A 158 -1.57 -7.86 -1.48
C ARG A 158 -1.56 -8.78 -2.69
N LEU A 159 -1.91 -8.29 -3.89
CA LEU A 159 -1.89 -9.06 -5.12
C LEU A 159 -0.50 -9.67 -5.35
N PRO A 160 -0.38 -10.97 -5.72
CA PRO A 160 0.91 -11.64 -5.91
C PRO A 160 1.87 -10.90 -6.86
N SER A 161 1.28 -10.21 -7.83
CA SER A 161 1.90 -9.43 -8.89
C SER A 161 2.32 -8.00 -8.52
N MET A 162 1.81 -7.43 -7.43
CA MET A 162 2.24 -6.12 -6.91
C MET A 162 3.39 -6.25 -5.89
N ARG A 163 4.05 -7.42 -5.86
CA ARG A 163 5.14 -7.73 -4.93
C ARG A 163 6.49 -7.42 -5.57
N ALA A 164 7.27 -6.57 -4.91
CA ALA A 164 8.63 -6.24 -5.31
C ALA A 164 9.66 -7.29 -4.85
N ILE A 165 10.84 -7.30 -5.49
CA ILE A 165 11.96 -8.15 -5.09
C ILE A 165 12.58 -7.63 -3.79
N PHE A 166 12.99 -8.55 -2.92
CA PHE A 166 14.02 -8.25 -1.93
C PHE A 166 15.10 -9.32 -1.93
N GLY A 167 16.33 -8.91 -2.24
CA GLY A 167 17.55 -9.67 -2.03
C GLY A 167 18.51 -8.83 -1.20
N ALA A 168 19.18 -9.45 -0.23
CA ALA A 168 20.07 -8.77 0.71
C ALA A 168 21.43 -9.45 0.76
N TYR A 169 22.46 -8.67 1.10
CA TYR A 169 23.83 -9.15 1.08
C TYR A 169 24.74 -8.45 2.09
N GLY A 170 25.86 -9.10 2.38
CA GLY A 170 27.00 -8.52 3.08
C GLY A 170 27.52 -9.39 4.24
N PRO A 171 28.60 -8.96 4.91
CA PRO A 171 29.14 -9.64 6.08
C PRO A 171 28.18 -9.63 7.28
N SER A 172 27.26 -8.67 7.34
CA SER A 172 26.24 -8.56 8.40
C SER A 172 24.97 -9.37 8.12
N VAL A 173 24.75 -9.82 6.88
CA VAL A 173 23.54 -10.53 6.43
C VAL A 173 23.82 -12.04 6.39
N LYS A 174 22.87 -12.88 6.82
CA LYS A 174 22.99 -14.34 6.78
C LYS A 174 23.05 -14.86 5.33
N GLU A 175 23.98 -15.79 5.08
CA GLU A 175 24.05 -16.56 3.84
C GLU A 175 22.94 -17.61 3.77
N ASN A 176 22.49 -17.94 2.55
CA ASN A 176 21.53 -19.02 2.26
C ASN A 176 20.25 -19.00 3.11
N PHE A 177 19.78 -17.81 3.49
CA PHE A 177 18.66 -17.62 4.41
C PHE A 177 17.45 -16.96 3.70
N THR A 178 16.32 -17.66 3.69
CA THR A 178 15.05 -17.15 3.15
C THR A 178 14.13 -16.71 4.29
N ILE A 179 13.51 -15.54 4.14
CA ILE A 179 12.53 -14.99 5.09
C ILE A 179 11.10 -15.04 4.54
N PRO A 180 10.07 -15.01 5.40
CA PRO A 180 8.70 -14.74 4.97
C PRO A 180 8.56 -13.37 4.30
N PRO A 181 7.52 -13.16 3.46
CA PRO A 181 7.22 -11.84 2.89
C PRO A 181 6.96 -10.78 3.98
N PHE A 182 7.47 -9.58 3.75
CA PHE A 182 7.38 -8.44 4.67
C PHE A 182 7.04 -7.14 3.92
N GLN A 183 6.79 -6.04 4.63
CA GLN A 183 6.43 -4.75 4.02
C GLN A 183 7.65 -3.85 3.82
N ASN A 184 7.69 -3.10 2.72
CA ASN A 184 8.83 -2.23 2.36
C ASN A 184 9.12 -1.11 3.38
N ILE A 185 8.15 -0.71 4.20
CA ILE A 185 8.33 0.25 5.30
C ILE A 185 9.39 -0.19 6.31
N GLU A 186 9.62 -1.50 6.44
CA GLU A 186 10.57 -2.11 7.38
C GLU A 186 12.03 -1.95 6.95
N LEU A 187 12.28 -1.66 5.67
CA LEU A 187 13.61 -1.51 5.10
C LEU A 187 14.39 -0.35 5.74
N TYR A 188 13.71 0.72 6.17
CA TYR A 188 14.37 1.85 6.81
C TYR A 188 15.09 1.42 8.09
N ASN A 189 14.41 0.68 8.97
CA ASN A 189 15.00 0.17 10.22
C ASN A 189 16.20 -0.76 9.92
N LEU A 190 16.03 -1.71 8.99
CA LEU A 190 17.11 -2.60 8.55
C LEU A 190 18.34 -1.83 8.03
N PHE A 191 18.15 -0.79 7.23
CA PHE A 191 19.25 0.04 6.73
C PHE A 191 19.92 0.86 7.82
N THR A 192 19.18 1.45 8.76
CA THR A 192 19.77 2.19 9.89
C THR A 192 20.60 1.29 10.81
N ASP A 193 20.14 0.07 11.06
CA ASP A 193 20.87 -0.88 11.90
C ASP A 193 22.06 -1.52 11.15
N LEU A 194 21.97 -1.77 9.82
CA LEU A 194 23.11 -2.16 8.97
C LEU A 194 24.20 -1.07 8.87
N MET A 195 23.81 0.21 8.86
CA MET A 195 24.74 1.34 8.90
C MET A 195 25.29 1.62 10.32
N GLY A 196 24.89 0.84 11.33
CA GLY A 196 25.34 1.01 12.71
C GLY A 196 24.80 2.27 13.41
N LEU A 197 23.78 2.93 12.85
CA LEU A 197 23.28 4.19 13.38
C LEU A 197 22.65 4.01 14.78
N THR A 198 22.86 5.01 15.63
CA THR A 198 22.30 5.11 16.98
C THR A 198 21.15 6.12 17.07
N ASN A 199 21.15 7.13 16.18
CA ASN A 199 20.08 8.09 16.00
C ASN A 199 19.45 7.90 14.61
N PHE A 200 18.12 7.83 14.55
CA PHE A 200 17.34 7.53 13.35
C PHE A 200 15.96 8.21 13.44
N ALA A 201 15.32 8.44 12.29
CA ALA A 201 14.05 9.17 12.25
C ALA A 201 12.86 8.29 12.68
N PRO A 202 11.82 8.88 13.32
CA PRO A 202 10.53 8.23 13.50
C PRO A 202 9.97 7.76 12.15
N ASN A 203 9.53 6.51 12.09
CA ASN A 203 9.01 5.86 10.89
C ASN A 203 7.93 4.83 11.27
N ASN A 204 7.30 4.19 10.29
CA ASN A 204 6.19 3.26 10.52
C ASN A 204 6.59 1.77 10.54
N GLY A 205 7.86 1.44 10.35
CA GLY A 205 8.34 0.06 10.45
C GLY A 205 8.48 -0.41 11.90
N THR A 206 8.18 -1.68 12.13
CA THR A 206 8.35 -2.38 13.40
C THR A 206 9.83 -2.69 13.64
N ARG A 207 10.48 -1.86 14.47
CA ARG A 207 11.91 -2.02 14.76
C ARG A 207 12.20 -3.41 15.33
N GLY A 208 13.21 -4.09 14.77
CA GLY A 208 13.58 -5.46 15.12
C GLY A 208 12.90 -6.57 14.30
N LEU A 209 11.83 -6.30 13.54
CA LEU A 209 11.11 -7.32 12.76
C LEU A 209 12.02 -8.07 11.76
N LEU A 210 12.99 -7.36 11.17
CA LEU A 210 13.95 -7.90 10.19
C LEU A 210 15.28 -8.36 10.81
N ASN A 211 15.38 -8.44 12.15
CA ASN A 211 16.58 -8.94 12.85
C ASN A 211 16.99 -10.35 12.41
N SER A 212 16.02 -11.17 11.99
CA SER A 212 16.24 -12.53 11.51
C SER A 212 17.22 -12.59 10.32
N ILE A 213 17.33 -11.52 9.52
CA ILE A 213 18.27 -11.38 8.39
C ILE A 213 19.72 -11.24 8.86
N LEU A 214 19.96 -10.66 10.03
CA LEU A 214 21.29 -10.27 10.50
C LEU A 214 22.03 -11.44 11.18
N ARG A 215 23.34 -11.57 10.92
CA ARG A 215 24.21 -12.55 11.63
C ARG A 215 24.40 -12.18 13.11
N LYS A 216 24.38 -10.89 13.40
CA LYS A 216 24.44 -10.29 14.73
C LYS A 216 23.46 -9.11 14.77
N PRO A 217 22.16 -9.35 15.03
CA PRO A 217 21.24 -8.26 15.31
C PRO A 217 21.71 -7.52 16.58
N LYS A 218 21.24 -6.28 16.77
CA LYS A 218 21.32 -5.65 18.10
C LYS A 218 20.34 -6.36 19.03
N ASP A 219 20.58 -6.29 20.33
CA ASP A 219 19.53 -6.58 21.30
C ASP A 219 18.58 -5.39 21.35
N TYR A 220 17.28 -5.66 21.43
CA TYR A 220 16.23 -4.64 21.56
C TYR A 220 15.43 -5.00 22.80
N GLU A 221 15.25 -4.05 23.71
CA GLU A 221 14.30 -4.22 24.81
C GLU A 221 12.89 -4.33 24.23
N GLU A 222 12.16 -5.38 24.61
CA GLU A 222 10.73 -5.44 24.33
C GLU A 222 10.06 -4.26 25.02
N THR A 223 9.43 -3.38 24.25
CA THR A 223 8.87 -2.12 24.77
C THR A 223 7.63 -2.37 25.61
N LEU A 224 7.86 -2.67 26.88
CA LEU A 224 6.89 -2.71 27.99
C LEU A 224 5.55 -3.36 27.64
N LEU A 225 5.41 -4.65 27.97
CA LEU A 225 4.12 -5.18 28.38
C LEU A 225 3.61 -4.31 29.54
N LYS A 226 2.74 -3.36 29.25
CA LYS A 226 2.03 -2.62 30.28
C LYS A 226 1.02 -3.57 30.90
N GLU A 227 1.40 -4.18 32.02
CA GLU A 227 0.47 -4.86 32.91
C GLU A 227 -0.69 -3.90 33.19
N LEU A 228 -1.89 -4.32 32.79
CA LEU A 228 -3.11 -3.66 33.21
C LEU A 228 -3.31 -4.07 34.67
N PRO A 229 -3.66 -3.13 35.58
CA PRO A 229 -4.01 -3.51 36.94
C PRO A 229 -5.22 -4.45 36.88
N ASP A 230 -5.27 -5.42 37.80
CA ASP A 230 -6.43 -6.29 37.95
C ASP A 230 -7.72 -5.47 38.05
N CYS A 231 -8.78 -5.98 37.45
CA CYS A 231 -10.12 -5.42 37.61
C CYS A 231 -10.66 -5.75 39.01
N ILE A 232 -10.10 -5.09 40.03
CA ILE A 232 -10.56 -5.17 41.42
C ILE A 232 -11.98 -4.61 41.47
N ASP A 233 -12.96 -5.50 41.65
CA ASP A 233 -14.33 -5.11 41.96
C ASP A 233 -14.38 -4.49 43.35
N MET A 234 -14.43 -3.15 43.40
CA MET A 234 -14.56 -2.38 44.64
C MET A 234 -16.02 -2.17 45.05
N SER A 235 -16.99 -2.87 44.43
CA SER A 235 -18.38 -2.82 44.86
C SER A 235 -18.69 -3.88 45.91
N GLU A 236 -19.31 -3.46 47.03
CA GLU A 236 -20.18 -4.38 47.75
C GLU A 236 -21.37 -4.71 46.83
N PRO A 237 -21.83 -5.98 46.80
CA PRO A 237 -22.61 -6.50 45.67
C PRO A 237 -24.08 -6.03 45.66
N SER A 238 -24.31 -4.77 45.31
CA SER A 238 -25.63 -4.24 44.97
C SER A 238 -26.09 -4.80 43.61
N LYS A 239 -26.66 -6.02 43.64
CA LYS A 239 -27.17 -6.74 42.47
C LYS A 239 -28.44 -6.09 41.89
N ILE A 240 -28.29 -4.94 41.25
CA ILE A 240 -29.30 -4.34 40.36
C ILE A 240 -28.81 -4.51 38.91
N LEU A 241 -29.10 -5.67 38.33
CA LEU A 241 -28.85 -5.95 36.91
C LEU A 241 -29.95 -5.29 36.06
N THR A 242 -29.76 -4.01 35.71
CA THR A 242 -30.53 -3.34 34.64
C THR A 242 -30.16 -3.90 33.27
N LYS A 243 -31.04 -3.71 32.28
CA LYS A 243 -30.73 -4.06 30.88
C LYS A 243 -29.87 -2.96 30.26
N CYS A 244 -28.91 -3.36 29.41
CA CYS A 244 -28.08 -2.42 28.68
C CYS A 244 -28.94 -1.55 27.75
N GLY A 245 -29.07 -0.26 28.07
CA GLY A 245 -29.88 0.71 27.32
C GLY A 245 -30.65 1.67 28.23
N ASP A 246 -31.03 1.21 29.43
CA ASP A 246 -31.72 2.04 30.42
C ASP A 246 -30.71 2.97 31.13
N GLY A 247 -30.86 4.28 30.95
CA GLY A 247 -29.97 5.28 31.55
C GLY A 247 -30.18 5.41 33.06
N CYS A 248 -29.10 5.62 33.82
CA CYS A 248 -29.15 5.74 35.28
C CYS A 248 -30.05 6.88 35.75
N GLN A 249 -31.23 6.54 36.28
CA GLN A 249 -32.02 7.49 37.06
C GLN A 249 -31.41 7.61 38.45
N PHE A 250 -30.67 8.70 38.67
CA PHE A 250 -30.28 9.13 40.00
C PHE A 250 -31.51 9.73 40.69
N GLU A 251 -32.30 8.90 41.37
CA GLU A 251 -33.27 9.41 42.35
C GLU A 251 -32.50 10.17 43.45
N ASN A 252 -33.10 11.24 43.96
CA ASN A 252 -32.40 12.23 44.78
C ASN A 252 -31.80 11.60 46.04
N MET A 253 -30.46 11.67 46.17
CA MET A 253 -29.79 11.42 47.44
C MET A 253 -30.14 12.55 48.43
N PRO A 254 -30.39 12.23 49.71
CA PRO A 254 -30.74 13.21 50.75
C PRO A 254 -29.54 14.01 51.27
#